data_AF-A0A9E5I9S9-F1
#
_entry.id   AF-A0A9E5I9S9-F1
#
_cell.length_a   1.000
_cell.length_b   1.000
_cell.length_c   1.000
_cell.angle_alpha   90.00
_cell.angle_beta   90.00
_cell.angle_gamma   90.00
#
_symmetry.space_group_name_H-M   'P 1'
#
loop_
_entity.id
_entity.type
_entity.pdbx_description
1 polymer ?
#
loop_
_entity_poly.entity_id
_entity_poly.type
_entity_poly.pdbx_seq_one_letter_code
_entity_poly.pdbx_strand_id
1 'polypeptide(L)'
;MSPAGWTDFLERHFGRWSFPHLARGLVAMNAASWLLNLASPGFLAILRMEPALVLQGEFWRVITFIFVPPSSTHPIFFFLFLWFLWSIGEALEETLGSFHLNLYFLVSMAAVVAVSFLQPAVPVNSFYLFNSLFLGFAITLPDQKIFFFPIPIPLPVTWVAGTTSALLLVQVFFGPALLPGLLAGHAGFLTFFGPGLYDALLARFRRD
;
A
#
# COMPACT_ATOMS: atom_id res chain seq x y z
N MET A 1 -18.40 2.67 9.86
CA MET A 1 -18.40 1.20 10.05
C MET A 1 -17.36 0.65 9.11
N SER A 2 -16.47 -0.19 9.62
CA SER A 2 -15.42 -0.78 8.79
C SER A 2 -16.01 -1.67 7.69
N PRO A 3 -15.34 -1.79 6.53
CA PRO A 3 -15.72 -2.76 5.50
C PRO A 3 -15.69 -4.22 6.00
N ALA A 4 -14.96 -4.45 7.09
CA ALA A 4 -14.77 -5.75 7.69
C ALA A 4 -15.13 -5.71 9.19
N GLY A 5 -16.36 -6.10 9.52
CA GLY A 5 -16.93 -5.97 10.87
C GLY A 5 -16.16 -6.68 12.00
N TRP A 6 -15.21 -7.58 11.70
CA TRP A 6 -14.30 -8.16 12.69
C TRP A 6 -13.35 -7.11 13.31
N THR A 7 -13.04 -6.06 12.57
CA THR A 7 -12.11 -5.01 13.01
C THR A 7 -12.72 -4.10 14.08
N ASP A 8 -14.05 -4.00 14.15
CA ASP A 8 -14.77 -3.21 15.16
C ASP A 8 -14.53 -3.75 16.58
N PHE A 9 -14.30 -5.06 16.72
CA PHE A 9 -13.90 -5.66 17.99
C PHE A 9 -12.52 -5.14 18.44
N LEU A 10 -11.57 -5.03 17.51
CA LEU A 10 -10.22 -4.54 17.80
C LEU A 10 -10.24 -3.04 18.07
N GLU A 11 -11.05 -2.26 17.36
CA GLU A 11 -11.21 -0.83 17.59
C GLU A 11 -11.67 -0.54 19.03
N ARG A 12 -12.63 -1.32 19.54
CA ARG A 12 -13.12 -1.17 20.92
C ARG A 12 -12.00 -1.31 21.96
N HIS A 13 -10.96 -2.10 21.68
CA HIS A 13 -9.85 -2.36 22.62
C HIS A 13 -8.63 -1.47 22.36
N PHE A 14 -8.33 -1.21 21.09
CA PHE A 14 -7.07 -0.60 20.64
C PHE A 14 -7.25 0.73 19.91
N GLY A 15 -8.48 1.24 19.74
CA GLY A 15 -8.78 2.47 18.99
C GLY A 15 -8.01 3.71 19.46
N ARG A 16 -7.71 3.79 20.77
CA ARG A 16 -6.90 4.87 21.37
C ARG A 16 -5.44 4.93 20.89
N TRP A 17 -4.94 3.87 20.28
CA TRP A 17 -3.57 3.78 19.75
C TRP A 17 -3.52 4.07 18.24
N SER A 18 -4.61 4.53 17.65
CA SER A 18 -4.61 4.96 16.26
C SER A 18 -3.70 6.17 16.09
N PHE A 19 -2.87 6.12 15.05
CA PHE A 19 -2.11 7.26 14.56
C PHE A 19 -2.96 8.02 13.53
N PRO A 20 -3.52 9.18 13.87
CA PRO A 20 -4.27 9.97 12.90
C PRO A 20 -3.34 10.56 11.84
N HIS A 21 -3.86 10.77 10.64
CA HIS A 21 -3.13 11.34 9.50
C HIS A 21 -1.97 10.47 9.02
N LEU A 22 -2.20 9.15 8.91
CA LEU A 22 -1.20 8.18 8.49
C LEU A 22 -0.54 8.59 7.16
N ALA A 23 -1.36 9.03 6.20
CA ALA A 23 -0.90 9.43 4.87
C ALA A 23 0.09 10.60 4.92
N ARG A 24 -0.17 11.60 5.77
CA ARG A 24 0.72 12.75 5.95
C ARG A 24 2.08 12.31 6.51
N GLY A 25 2.06 11.40 7.48
CA GLY A 25 3.28 10.79 8.02
C GLY A 25 4.09 10.05 6.95
N LEU A 26 3.43 9.20 6.15
CA LEU A 26 4.07 8.46 5.06
C LEU A 26 4.67 9.40 4.01
N VAL A 27 3.94 10.45 3.62
CA VAL A 27 4.39 11.45 2.66
C VAL A 27 5.59 12.24 3.18
N ALA A 28 5.52 12.73 4.42
CA ALA A 28 6.61 13.48 5.05
C ALA A 28 7.90 12.63 5.14
N MET A 29 7.78 11.37 5.55
CA MET A 29 8.93 10.48 5.67
C MET A 29 9.51 10.05 4.32
N ASN A 30 8.67 9.82 3.29
CA ASN A 30 9.16 9.55 1.94
C ASN A 30 9.87 10.78 1.34
N ALA A 31 9.33 11.99 1.55
CA ALA A 31 9.98 13.24 1.15
C ALA A 31 11.33 13.44 1.85
N ALA A 32 11.39 13.24 3.17
CA ALA A 32 12.60 13.33 3.96
C ALA A 32 13.67 12.32 3.49
N SER A 33 13.30 11.04 3.31
CA SER A 33 14.21 10.00 2.81
C SER A 33 14.76 10.32 1.42
N TRP A 34 13.93 10.88 0.53
CA TRP A 34 14.36 11.31 -0.79
C TRP A 34 15.38 12.47 -0.72
N LEU A 35 15.09 13.50 0.08
CA LEU A 35 16.01 14.63 0.30
C LEU A 35 17.34 14.20 0.94
N LEU A 36 17.28 13.31 1.93
CA LEU A 36 18.48 12.77 2.58
C LEU A 36 19.33 11.95 1.60
N ASN A 37 18.70 11.26 0.65
CA ASN A 37 19.43 10.55 -0.40
C ASN A 37 20.08 11.50 -1.43
N LEU A 38 19.53 12.70 -1.63
CA LEU A 38 20.20 13.73 -2.44
C LEU A 38 21.40 14.33 -1.70
N ALA A 39 21.28 14.55 -0.39
CA ALA A 39 22.36 15.07 0.45
C ALA A 39 23.49 14.04 0.67
N SER A 40 23.12 12.76 0.83
CA SER A 40 24.03 11.64 1.05
C SER A 40 23.65 10.49 0.11
N PRO A 41 24.24 10.43 -1.11
CA PRO A 41 23.98 9.35 -2.05
C PRO A 41 24.19 7.97 -1.41
N GLY A 42 23.17 7.12 -1.48
CA GLY A 42 23.19 5.78 -0.87
C GLY A 42 22.42 5.68 0.45
N PHE A 43 21.92 6.79 1.01
CA PHE A 43 21.14 6.80 2.25
C PHE A 43 19.97 5.80 2.24
N LEU A 44 19.26 5.66 1.12
CA LEU A 44 18.14 4.72 1.02
C LEU A 44 18.55 3.25 1.24
N ALA A 45 19.81 2.88 1.00
CA ALA A 45 20.29 1.51 1.24
C ALA A 45 20.22 1.11 2.72
N ILE A 46 20.30 2.08 3.65
CA ILE A 46 20.19 1.86 5.10
C ILE A 46 18.74 1.59 5.51
N LEU A 47 17.77 2.11 4.73
CA LEU A 47 16.35 2.01 5.03
C LEU A 47 15.68 0.78 4.42
N ARG A 48 16.23 0.23 3.33
CA ARG A 48 15.65 -0.90 2.58
C ARG A 48 15.48 -2.14 3.46
N MET A 49 14.47 -2.94 3.14
CA MET A 49 14.28 -4.23 3.80
C MET A 49 15.36 -5.20 3.32
N GLU A 50 16.17 -5.70 4.26
CA GLU A 50 17.24 -6.68 4.01
C GLU A 50 17.24 -7.67 5.19
N PRO A 51 16.60 -8.85 5.05
CA PRO A 51 16.43 -9.80 6.15
C PRO A 51 17.74 -10.21 6.82
N ALA A 52 18.81 -10.40 6.04
CA ALA A 52 20.12 -10.77 6.55
C ALA A 52 20.69 -9.70 7.51
N LEU A 53 20.51 -8.42 7.19
CA LEU A 53 20.97 -7.32 8.04
C LEU A 53 20.06 -7.11 9.26
N VAL A 54 18.76 -7.39 9.13
CA VAL A 54 17.85 -7.39 10.29
C VAL A 54 18.31 -8.39 11.33
N LEU A 55 18.69 -9.60 10.91
CA LEU A 55 19.23 -10.63 11.81
C LEU A 55 20.59 -10.26 12.41
N GLN A 56 21.33 -9.33 11.80
CA GLN A 56 22.60 -8.79 12.29
C GLN A 56 22.43 -7.57 13.21
N GLY A 57 21.19 -7.14 13.50
CA GLY A 57 20.89 -6.06 14.44
C GLY A 57 20.31 -4.80 13.82
N GLU A 58 20.12 -4.74 12.49
CA GLU A 58 19.50 -3.59 11.81
C GLU A 58 17.96 -3.65 11.84
N PHE A 59 17.40 -3.74 13.05
CA PHE A 59 15.97 -3.97 13.27
C PHE A 59 15.06 -2.85 12.72
N TRP A 60 15.56 -1.63 12.55
CA TRP A 60 14.78 -0.52 11.99
C TRP A 60 14.28 -0.81 10.57
N ARG A 61 14.98 -1.66 9.80
CA ARG A 61 14.61 -2.01 8.42
C ARG A 61 13.22 -2.61 8.28
N VAL A 62 12.70 -3.26 9.33
CA VAL A 62 11.34 -3.82 9.35
C VAL A 62 10.27 -2.73 9.29
N ILE A 63 10.61 -1.48 9.60
CA ILE A 63 9.71 -0.32 9.53
C ILE A 63 10.15 0.62 8.42
N THR A 64 11.44 0.97 8.36
CA THR A 64 11.93 2.07 7.50
C THR A 64 11.79 1.82 6.02
N PHE A 65 11.64 0.57 5.58
CA PHE A 65 11.51 0.25 4.16
C PHE A 65 10.30 0.96 3.53
N ILE A 66 9.23 1.19 4.30
CA ILE A 66 8.02 1.91 3.84
C ILE A 66 8.30 3.37 3.45
N PHE A 67 9.41 3.94 3.93
CA PHE A 67 9.84 5.31 3.64
C PHE A 67 10.79 5.39 2.44
N VAL A 68 11.09 4.26 1.81
CA VAL A 68 11.85 4.21 0.55
C VAL A 68 10.88 4.42 -0.61
N PRO A 69 11.06 5.49 -1.43
CA PRO A 69 10.19 5.76 -2.56
C PRO A 69 10.20 4.59 -3.57
N PRO A 70 9.03 4.11 -4.05
CA PRO A 70 8.98 2.86 -4.80
C PRO A 70 9.65 2.89 -6.18
N SER A 71 9.57 3.99 -6.93
CA SER A 71 9.85 3.89 -8.37
C SER A 71 10.04 5.19 -9.15
N SER A 72 10.63 6.25 -8.60
CA SER A 72 11.00 7.41 -9.46
C SER A 72 12.26 8.13 -9.02
N THR A 73 13.30 8.05 -9.86
CA THR A 73 14.46 8.95 -9.82
C THR A 73 14.07 10.36 -10.30
N HIS A 74 13.02 10.48 -11.11
CA HIS A 74 12.59 11.75 -11.67
C HIS A 74 11.73 12.55 -10.67
N PRO A 75 12.10 13.82 -10.35
CA PRO A 75 11.41 14.62 -9.33
C PRO A 75 9.90 14.79 -9.59
N ILE A 76 9.48 15.02 -10.84
CA ILE A 76 8.06 15.24 -11.18
C ILE A 76 7.18 14.05 -10.76
N PHE A 77 7.57 12.82 -11.13
CA PHE A 77 6.80 11.63 -10.78
C PHE A 77 6.85 11.32 -9.28
N PHE A 78 7.96 11.66 -8.64
CA PHE A 78 8.07 11.56 -7.18
C PHE A 78 7.08 12.49 -6.46
N PHE A 79 7.00 13.77 -6.85
CA PHE A 79 6.03 14.70 -6.27
C PHE A 79 4.58 14.32 -6.59
N LEU A 80 4.32 13.82 -7.81
CA LEU A 80 3.01 13.29 -8.17
C LEU A 80 2.63 12.10 -7.28
N PHE A 81 3.57 11.19 -7.03
CA PHE A 81 3.38 10.07 -6.10
C PHE A 81 3.04 10.57 -4.68
N LEU A 82 3.79 11.54 -4.14
CA LEU A 82 3.53 12.08 -2.80
C LEU A 82 2.16 12.75 -2.71
N TRP A 83 1.81 13.58 -3.69
CA TRP A 83 0.51 14.23 -3.76
C TRP A 83 -0.62 13.20 -3.85
N PHE A 84 -0.45 12.18 -4.70
CA PHE A 84 -1.43 11.12 -4.86
C PHE A 84 -1.59 10.29 -3.58
N LEU A 85 -0.49 9.89 -2.94
CA LEU A 85 -0.49 9.15 -1.68
C LEU A 85 -1.18 9.94 -0.57
N TRP A 86 -0.91 11.24 -0.46
CA TRP A 86 -1.65 12.12 0.45
C TRP A 86 -3.14 12.07 0.15
N SER A 87 -3.52 12.38 -1.09
CA SER A 87 -4.92 12.54 -1.50
C SER A 87 -5.74 11.28 -1.27
N ILE A 88 -5.26 10.11 -1.69
CA ILE A 88 -5.99 8.85 -1.50
C ILE A 88 -6.02 8.46 -0.02
N GLY A 89 -4.96 8.76 0.72
CA GLY A 89 -4.81 8.38 2.11
C GLY A 89 -5.75 9.18 3.03
N GLU A 90 -5.89 10.48 2.83
CA GLU A 90 -6.88 11.30 3.56
C GLU A 90 -8.30 10.84 3.24
N ALA A 91 -8.63 10.64 1.96
CA ALA A 91 -9.96 10.19 1.56
C ALA A 91 -10.31 8.80 2.14
N LEU A 92 -9.32 7.91 2.23
CA LEU A 92 -9.49 6.63 2.92
C LEU A 92 -9.62 6.77 4.43
N GLU A 93 -8.87 7.67 5.05
CA GLU A 93 -8.94 7.88 6.49
C GLU A 93 -10.29 8.49 6.90
N GLU A 94 -10.83 9.41 6.09
CA GLU A 94 -12.16 9.99 6.27
C GLU A 94 -13.28 8.95 6.14
N THR A 95 -13.14 7.98 5.23
CA THR A 95 -14.15 6.95 4.97
C THR A 95 -14.06 5.77 5.93
N LEU A 96 -12.85 5.31 6.24
CA LEU A 96 -12.61 4.13 7.08
C LEU A 96 -12.44 4.46 8.56
N GLY A 97 -11.95 5.66 8.88
CA GLY A 97 -11.46 6.03 10.21
C GLY A 97 -9.98 5.70 10.41
N SER A 98 -9.31 6.50 11.26
CA SER A 98 -7.86 6.38 11.51
C SER A 98 -7.44 5.01 12.02
N PHE A 99 -8.23 4.39 12.90
CA PHE A 99 -7.90 3.06 13.43
C PHE A 99 -7.88 1.99 12.33
N HIS A 100 -8.94 1.94 11.53
CA HIS A 100 -9.09 0.95 10.47
C HIS A 100 -8.06 1.12 9.36
N LEU A 101 -7.75 2.37 8.97
CA LEU A 101 -6.70 2.62 7.99
C LEU A 101 -5.31 2.20 8.51
N ASN A 102 -5.01 2.45 9.78
CA ASN A 102 -3.76 1.97 10.40
C ASN A 102 -3.69 0.46 10.42
N LEU A 103 -4.74 -0.21 10.88
CA LEU A 103 -4.78 -1.67 10.93
C LEU A 103 -4.65 -2.28 9.53
N TYR A 104 -5.35 -1.71 8.55
CA TYR A 104 -5.27 -2.07 7.14
C TYR A 104 -3.81 -2.03 6.64
N PHE A 105 -3.10 -0.93 6.89
CA PHE A 105 -1.73 -0.75 6.43
C PHE A 105 -0.76 -1.66 7.19
N LEU A 106 -0.93 -1.81 8.50
CA LEU A 106 -0.10 -2.66 9.36
C LEU A 106 -0.23 -4.14 9.01
N VAL A 107 -1.41 -4.63 8.66
CA VAL A 107 -1.62 -6.02 8.21
C VAL A 107 -0.82 -6.30 6.95
N SER A 108 -0.89 -5.42 5.94
CA SER A 108 -0.06 -5.55 4.74
C SER A 108 1.43 -5.47 5.04
N MET A 109 1.84 -4.50 5.87
CA MET A 109 3.24 -4.32 6.24
C MET A 109 3.82 -5.54 6.95
N ALA A 110 3.09 -6.10 7.93
CA ALA A 110 3.50 -7.30 8.66
C ALA A 110 3.62 -8.52 7.73
N ALA A 111 2.68 -8.68 6.79
CA ALA A 111 2.75 -9.75 5.80
C ALA A 111 3.98 -9.59 4.88
N VAL A 112 4.30 -8.37 4.44
CA VAL A 112 5.49 -8.10 3.61
C VAL A 112 6.78 -8.42 4.37
N VAL A 113 6.86 -8.01 5.64
CA VAL A 113 7.99 -8.35 6.50
C VAL A 113 8.12 -9.87 6.61
N ALA A 114 7.04 -10.59 6.90
CA ALA A 114 7.07 -12.05 6.98
C ALA A 114 7.55 -12.70 5.67
N VAL A 115 7.01 -12.30 4.53
CA VAL A 115 7.42 -12.84 3.21
C VAL A 115 8.89 -12.55 2.91
N SER A 116 9.42 -11.39 3.31
CA SER A 116 10.83 -11.06 3.09
C SER A 116 11.77 -12.04 3.79
N PHE A 117 11.41 -12.54 4.99
CA PHE A 117 12.19 -13.56 5.68
C PHE A 117 12.02 -14.96 5.06
N LEU A 118 10.85 -15.24 4.47
CA LEU A 118 10.59 -16.51 3.78
C LEU A 118 11.28 -16.58 2.40
N GLN A 119 11.45 -15.44 1.74
CA GLN A 119 12.06 -15.32 0.41
C GLN A 119 13.13 -14.22 0.38
N PRO A 120 14.25 -14.37 1.11
CA PRO A 120 15.26 -13.32 1.22
C PRO A 120 15.93 -12.98 -0.12
N ALA A 121 15.89 -13.89 -1.10
CA ALA A 121 16.41 -13.65 -2.45
C ALA A 121 15.50 -12.77 -3.33
N VAL A 122 14.25 -12.52 -2.91
CA VAL A 122 13.29 -11.70 -3.65
C VAL A 122 13.12 -10.36 -2.91
N PRO A 123 13.66 -9.25 -3.46
CA PRO A 123 13.55 -7.96 -2.80
C PRO A 123 12.09 -7.53 -2.63
N VAL A 124 11.73 -7.10 -1.42
CA VAL A 124 10.44 -6.48 -1.14
C VAL A 124 10.59 -4.97 -1.00
N ASN A 125 9.55 -4.23 -1.34
CA ASN A 125 9.50 -2.78 -1.20
C ASN A 125 8.06 -2.31 -0.92
N SER A 126 7.90 -1.01 -0.73
CA SER A 126 6.64 -0.35 -0.37
C SER A 126 5.61 -0.29 -1.50
N PHE A 127 5.99 -0.67 -2.74
CA PHE A 127 5.14 -0.51 -3.91
C PHE A 127 3.79 -1.20 -3.73
N TYR A 128 3.79 -2.47 -3.32
CA TYR A 128 2.54 -3.22 -3.13
C TYR A 128 1.71 -2.69 -1.96
N LEU A 129 2.34 -2.09 -0.94
CA LEU A 129 1.62 -1.44 0.17
C LEU A 129 0.85 -0.20 -0.31
N PHE A 130 1.51 0.66 -1.09
CA PHE A 130 0.86 1.84 -1.64
C PHE A 130 -0.15 1.50 -2.74
N ASN A 131 0.12 0.45 -3.53
CA ASN A 131 -0.87 -0.08 -4.47
C ASN A 131 -2.09 -0.64 -3.74
N SER A 132 -1.90 -1.32 -2.61
CA SER A 132 -3.00 -1.79 -1.75
C SER A 132 -3.88 -0.61 -1.34
N LEU A 133 -3.31 0.47 -0.79
CA LEU A 133 -4.07 1.69 -0.48
C LEU A 133 -4.84 2.21 -1.69
N PHE A 134 -4.22 2.25 -2.87
CA PHE A 134 -4.89 2.67 -4.10
C PHE A 134 -6.10 1.78 -4.46
N LEU A 135 -5.99 0.45 -4.31
CA LEU A 135 -7.13 -0.45 -4.53
C LEU A 135 -8.24 -0.24 -3.50
N GLY A 136 -7.88 -0.01 -2.23
CA GLY A 136 -8.85 0.34 -1.18
C GLY A 136 -9.60 1.63 -1.53
N PHE A 137 -8.89 2.65 -2.02
CA PHE A 137 -9.49 3.90 -2.49
C PHE A 137 -10.44 3.66 -3.67
N ALA A 138 -10.05 2.80 -4.62
CA ALA A 138 -10.87 2.50 -5.79
C ALA A 138 -12.21 1.82 -5.48
N ILE A 139 -12.26 1.01 -4.42
CA ILE A 139 -13.49 0.36 -3.97
C ILE A 139 -14.36 1.28 -3.13
N THR A 140 -13.74 2.08 -2.26
CA THR A 140 -14.47 3.00 -1.38
C THR A 140 -15.05 4.18 -2.13
N LEU A 141 -14.36 4.66 -3.17
CA LEU A 141 -14.72 5.86 -3.92
C LEU A 141 -14.68 5.60 -5.44
N PRO A 142 -15.53 4.70 -5.97
CA PRO A 142 -15.45 4.22 -7.35
C PRO A 142 -15.79 5.29 -8.40
N ASP A 143 -16.58 6.30 -8.03
CA ASP A 143 -17.01 7.39 -8.93
C ASP A 143 -15.93 8.47 -9.12
N GLN A 144 -14.84 8.40 -8.36
CA GLN A 144 -13.73 9.34 -8.47
C GLN A 144 -13.00 9.17 -9.80
N LYS A 145 -12.41 10.27 -10.28
CA LYS A 145 -11.64 10.30 -11.53
C LYS A 145 -10.23 10.79 -11.25
N ILE A 146 -9.24 10.15 -11.88
CA ILE A 146 -7.83 10.55 -11.82
C ILE A 146 -7.49 11.26 -13.13
N PHE A 147 -6.84 12.41 -13.00
CA PHE A 147 -6.26 13.12 -14.14
C PHE A 147 -4.81 12.66 -14.31
N PHE A 148 -4.52 12.01 -15.44
CA PHE A 148 -3.18 11.55 -15.73
C PHE A 148 -2.35 12.69 -16.31
N PHE A 149 -1.51 13.35 -15.52
CA PHE A 149 -0.61 14.37 -16.07
C PHE A 149 0.35 13.76 -17.11
N PRO A 150 0.54 14.34 -18.32
CA PRO A 150 0.07 15.66 -18.79
C PRO A 150 -1.24 15.65 -19.60
N ILE A 151 -1.89 14.50 -19.75
CA ILE A 151 -3.09 14.33 -20.57
C ILE A 151 -4.33 14.68 -19.73
N PRO A 152 -5.12 15.73 -20.05
CA PRO A 152 -6.27 16.15 -19.26
C PRO A 152 -7.51 15.26 -19.50
N ILE A 153 -7.32 13.94 -19.58
CA ILE A 153 -8.42 12.97 -19.70
C ILE A 153 -8.72 12.43 -18.29
N PRO A 154 -9.94 12.67 -17.76
CA PRO A 154 -10.33 12.11 -16.49
C PRO A 154 -10.60 10.61 -16.66
N LEU A 155 -9.74 9.77 -16.08
CA LEU A 155 -9.90 8.32 -16.09
C LEU A 155 -10.64 7.87 -14.83
N PRO A 156 -11.66 7.00 -14.93
CA PRO A 156 -12.31 6.46 -13.75
C PRO A 156 -11.31 5.66 -12.92
N VAL A 157 -11.33 5.85 -11.60
CA VAL A 157 -10.39 5.20 -10.68
C VAL A 157 -10.45 3.67 -10.80
N THR A 158 -11.64 3.11 -10.97
CA THR A 158 -11.85 1.66 -11.13
C THR A 158 -11.14 1.09 -12.36
N TRP A 159 -11.10 1.84 -13.47
CA TRP A 159 -10.35 1.45 -14.67
C TRP A 159 -8.85 1.45 -14.40
N VAL A 160 -8.34 2.51 -13.79
CA VAL A 160 -6.92 2.62 -13.45
C VAL A 160 -6.51 1.49 -12.49
N ALA A 161 -7.27 1.26 -11.43
CA ALA A 161 -7.05 0.17 -10.48
C ALA A 161 -7.09 -1.21 -11.15
N GLY A 162 -8.06 -1.45 -12.03
CA GLY A 162 -8.17 -2.68 -12.80
C GLY A 162 -6.97 -2.90 -13.72
N THR A 163 -6.56 -1.88 -14.47
CA THR A 163 -5.38 -1.93 -15.34
C THR A 163 -4.10 -2.17 -14.55
N THR A 164 -3.87 -1.44 -13.46
CA THR A 164 -2.68 -1.64 -12.61
C THR A 164 -2.66 -3.06 -12.06
N SER A 165 -3.80 -3.57 -11.54
CA SER A 165 -3.90 -4.94 -11.03
C SER A 165 -3.59 -5.98 -12.10
N ALA A 166 -4.12 -5.82 -13.31
CA ALA A 166 -3.84 -6.70 -14.44
C ALA A 166 -2.34 -6.69 -14.81
N LEU A 167 -1.70 -5.52 -14.84
CA LEU A 167 -0.26 -5.40 -15.11
C LEU A 167 0.59 -6.10 -14.04
N LEU A 168 0.18 -6.07 -12.77
CA LEU A 168 0.87 -6.81 -11.71
C LEU A 168 0.71 -8.32 -11.87
N LEU A 169 -0.47 -8.80 -12.29
CA LEU A 169 -0.69 -10.22 -12.56
C LEU A 169 0.13 -10.70 -13.78
N VAL A 170 0.30 -9.87 -14.81
CA VAL A 170 1.21 -10.18 -15.93
C VAL A 170 2.64 -10.34 -15.45
N GLN A 171 3.12 -9.46 -14.55
CA GLN A 171 4.46 -9.61 -13.97
C GLN A 171 4.59 -10.92 -13.17
N VAL A 172 3.57 -11.30 -12.41
CA VAL A 172 3.54 -12.59 -11.70
C VAL A 172 3.54 -13.78 -12.67
N PHE A 173 2.85 -13.69 -13.81
CA PHE A 173 2.85 -14.75 -14.82
C PHE A 173 4.26 -15.05 -15.34
N PHE A 174 5.04 -14.01 -15.64
CA PHE A 174 6.44 -14.16 -16.08
C PHE A 174 7.43 -14.36 -14.92
N GLY A 175 7.06 -13.99 -13.69
CA GLY A 175 7.87 -14.14 -12.49
C GLY A 175 7.04 -14.66 -11.31
N PRO A 176 6.73 -15.97 -11.26
CA PRO A 176 5.85 -16.51 -10.22
C PRO A 176 6.35 -16.31 -8.79
N ALA A 177 7.67 -16.14 -8.62
CA ALA A 177 8.30 -15.82 -7.33
C ALA A 177 7.83 -14.48 -6.74
N LEU A 178 7.24 -13.58 -7.54
CA LEU A 178 6.67 -12.31 -7.09
C LEU A 178 5.31 -12.45 -6.41
N LEU A 179 4.61 -13.58 -6.62
CA LEU A 179 3.25 -13.78 -6.12
C LEU A 179 3.15 -13.60 -4.59
N PRO A 180 4.01 -14.20 -3.76
CA PRO A 180 3.85 -14.05 -2.30
C PRO A 180 4.07 -12.61 -1.85
N GLY A 181 5.01 -11.88 -2.46
CA GLY A 181 5.24 -10.46 -2.18
C GLY A 181 4.03 -9.60 -2.57
N LEU A 182 3.42 -9.89 -3.72
CA LEU A 182 2.19 -9.23 -4.15
C LEU A 182 1.06 -9.51 -3.16
N LEU A 183 0.80 -10.77 -2.81
CA LEU A 183 -0.27 -11.14 -1.87
C LEU A 183 -0.06 -10.51 -0.50
N ALA A 184 1.18 -10.51 -0.02
CA ALA A 184 1.56 -9.90 1.24
C ALA A 184 1.31 -8.39 1.26
N GLY A 185 1.77 -7.67 0.22
CA GLY A 185 1.55 -6.23 0.13
C GLY A 185 0.07 -5.84 0.03
N HIS A 186 -0.77 -6.74 -0.47
CA HIS A 186 -2.23 -6.58 -0.55
C HIS A 186 -3.00 -7.25 0.59
N ALA A 187 -2.34 -7.79 1.63
CA ALA A 187 -3.03 -8.53 2.68
C ALA A 187 -4.09 -7.68 3.41
N GLY A 188 -3.80 -6.41 3.67
CA GLY A 188 -4.77 -5.42 4.17
C GLY A 188 -5.97 -5.25 3.24
N PHE A 189 -5.74 -5.10 1.94
CA PHE A 189 -6.82 -5.05 0.94
C PHE A 189 -7.69 -6.31 0.96
N LEU A 190 -7.07 -7.49 0.91
CA LEU A 190 -7.77 -8.76 0.87
C LEU A 190 -8.56 -9.01 2.16
N THR A 191 -8.04 -8.62 3.33
CA THR A 191 -8.71 -8.83 4.62
C THR A 191 -9.85 -7.85 4.87
N PHE A 192 -9.74 -6.61 4.39
CA PHE A 192 -10.78 -5.59 4.58
C PHE A 192 -11.88 -5.64 3.53
N PHE A 193 -11.52 -5.81 2.25
CA PHE A 193 -12.46 -5.70 1.13
C PHE A 193 -12.77 -7.05 0.46
N GLY A 194 -11.96 -8.08 0.70
CA GLY A 194 -12.13 -9.41 0.10
C GLY A 194 -13.48 -10.07 0.39
N PRO A 195 -13.99 -10.08 1.64
CA PRO A 195 -15.29 -10.68 1.94
C PRO A 195 -16.44 -10.05 1.14
N GLY A 196 -16.52 -8.72 1.09
CA GLY A 196 -17.56 -8.02 0.34
C GLY A 196 -17.46 -8.23 -1.18
N LEU A 197 -16.23 -8.30 -1.72
CA LEU A 197 -16.01 -8.63 -3.13
C LEU A 197 -16.47 -10.06 -3.45
N TYR A 198 -16.15 -11.01 -2.58
CA TYR A 198 -16.56 -12.40 -2.73
C TYR A 198 -18.08 -12.55 -2.75
N ASP A 199 -18.77 -11.92 -1.79
CA ASP A 199 -20.23 -11.95 -1.71
C ASP A 199 -20.89 -11.31 -2.95
N ALA A 200 -20.34 -10.20 -3.44
CA ALA A 200 -20.83 -9.54 -4.65
C ALA A 200 -20.67 -10.43 -5.91
N LEU A 201 -19.56 -11.17 -6.01
CA LEU A 201 -19.34 -12.12 -7.10
C LEU A 201 -20.32 -13.29 -7.02
N LEU A 202 -20.50 -13.89 -5.84
CA LEU A 202 -21.47 -14.97 -5.64
C LEU A 202 -22.90 -14.55 -5.96
N ALA A 203 -23.29 -13.33 -5.56
CA ALA A 203 -24.62 -12.79 -5.86
C ALA A 203 -24.86 -12.64 -7.37
N ARG A 204 -23.81 -12.37 -8.16
CA ARG A 204 -23.90 -12.30 -9.62
C ARG A 204 -24.15 -13.68 -10.23
N PHE A 205 -23.44 -14.70 -9.78
CA PHE A 205 -23.64 -16.08 -10.24
C PHE A 205 -24.98 -16.70 -9.82
N ARG A 206 -25.62 -16.20 -8.76
CA ARG A 206 -26.96 -16.66 -8.33
C ARG A 206 -28.11 -16.00 -9.10
N ARG A 207 -27.82 -14.94 -9.86
CA ARG A 207 -28.82 -14.21 -10.66
C ARG A 207 -28.88 -14.69 -12.11
N ASP A 208 -27.92 -15.53 -12.51
CA ASP A 208 -27.84 -16.23 -13.80
C ASP A 208 -28.25 -17.70 -13.62
#